data_AF-A0A8D0FA04-F1
#
_entry.id   AF-A0A8D0FA04-F1
#
_cell.length_a   1.000
_cell.length_b   1.000
_cell.length_c   1.000
_cell.angle_alpha   90.00
_cell.angle_beta   90.00
_cell.angle_gamma   90.00
#
_symmetry.space_group_name_H-M   'P 1'
#
loop_
_entity.id
_entity.type
_entity.pdbx_description
1 polymer ?
#
loop_
_entity_poly.entity_id
_entity_poly.type
_entity_poly.pdbx_seq_one_letter_code
_entity_poly.pdbx_strand_id
1 'polypeptide(L)'
;LGSQPRPFGHPSLDRLCQVTASHGLHSKLTGAGGGGCGITLLRPDTSPLAVEAAKRDLCACGFECWETNIGAPGVTLHSSSSLNAEVLHALSKS
;
A
#
# COMPACT_ATOMS: atom_id res chain seq x y z
N LEU A 1 -10.19 -28.06 13.72
CA LEU A 1 -10.57 -26.68 14.12
C LEU A 1 -10.49 -25.78 12.89
N GLY A 2 -11.60 -25.62 12.18
CA GLY A 2 -11.68 -24.75 11.00
C GLY A 2 -11.89 -23.31 11.44
N SER A 3 -10.96 -22.43 11.13
CA SER A 3 -11.11 -20.98 11.31
C SER A 3 -12.21 -20.48 10.38
N GLN A 4 -13.37 -20.12 10.95
CA GLN A 4 -14.44 -19.45 10.22
C GLN A 4 -13.92 -18.13 9.63
N PRO A 5 -14.21 -17.80 8.36
CA PRO A 5 -13.80 -16.53 7.75
C PRO A 5 -14.45 -15.37 8.50
N ARG A 6 -13.64 -14.36 8.86
CA ARG A 6 -14.13 -13.19 9.59
C ARG A 6 -15.03 -12.35 8.68
N PRO A 7 -16.15 -11.79 9.17
CA PRO A 7 -17.24 -11.20 8.36
C PRO A 7 -16.88 -9.92 7.57
N PHE A 8 -15.60 -9.55 7.46
CA PHE A 8 -15.10 -8.34 6.82
C PHE A 8 -14.06 -8.62 5.71
N GLY A 9 -13.78 -9.89 5.42
CA GLY A 9 -12.91 -10.32 4.32
C GLY A 9 -13.62 -10.20 2.97
N HIS A 10 -13.01 -9.50 2.02
CA HIS A 10 -13.46 -9.43 0.64
C HIS A 10 -12.50 -10.26 -0.23
N PRO A 11 -12.95 -11.02 -1.23
CA PRO A 11 -12.07 -11.89 -2.03
C PRO A 11 -10.87 -11.17 -2.65
N SER A 12 -11.02 -9.88 -2.98
CA SER A 12 -9.90 -9.05 -3.46
C SER A 12 -8.81 -8.84 -2.39
N LEU A 13 -9.19 -8.71 -1.13
CA LEU A 13 -8.25 -8.53 -0.02
C LEU A 13 -7.56 -9.84 0.36
N ASP A 14 -8.28 -10.97 0.28
CA ASP A 14 -7.68 -12.28 0.43
C ASP A 14 -6.63 -12.52 -0.67
N ARG A 15 -6.95 -12.11 -1.91
CA ARG A 15 -6.01 -12.16 -3.03
C ARG A 15 -4.80 -11.26 -2.82
N LEU A 16 -4.99 -10.04 -2.30
CA LEU A 16 -3.88 -9.15 -1.96
C LEU A 16 -2.94 -9.82 -0.95
N CYS A 17 -3.48 -10.34 0.16
CA CYS A 17 -2.70 -11.04 1.18
C CYS A 17 -1.98 -12.28 0.63
N GLN A 18 -2.61 -13.01 -0.29
CA GLN A 18 -2.00 -14.19 -0.92
C GLN A 18 -0.82 -13.82 -1.82
N VAL A 19 -0.98 -12.78 -2.65
CA VAL A 19 0.09 -12.29 -3.54
C VAL A 19 1.26 -11.76 -2.74
N THR A 20 1.02 -10.96 -1.70
CA THR A 20 2.12 -10.40 -0.90
C THR A 20 2.82 -11.49 -0.09
N ALA A 21 2.07 -12.47 0.43
CA ALA A 21 2.65 -13.62 1.12
C ALA A 21 3.56 -14.46 0.20
N SER A 22 3.27 -14.60 -1.10
CA SER A 22 4.16 -15.32 -2.03
C SER A 22 5.50 -14.61 -2.24
N HIS A 23 5.58 -13.31 -1.95
CA HIS A 23 6.82 -12.52 -1.97
C HIS A 23 7.47 -12.39 -0.59
N GLY A 24 7.00 -13.14 0.42
CA GLY A 24 7.50 -13.07 1.80
C GLY A 24 7.11 -11.79 2.54
N LEU A 25 6.08 -11.08 2.05
CA LEU A 25 5.56 -9.85 2.64
C LEU A 25 4.29 -10.14 3.43
N HIS A 26 4.04 -9.33 4.47
CA HIS A 26 2.85 -9.45 5.29
C HIS A 26 1.93 -8.26 5.08
N SER A 27 0.66 -8.55 4.82
CA SER A 27 -0.35 -7.53 4.58
C SER A 27 -1.54 -7.66 5.51
N LYS A 28 -2.19 -6.52 5.75
CA LYS A 28 -3.46 -6.46 6.48
C LYS A 28 -4.37 -5.43 5.82
N LEU A 29 -5.66 -5.72 5.84
CA LEU A 29 -6.71 -4.75 5.53
C LEU A 29 -6.66 -3.56 6.51
N THR A 30 -6.91 -2.36 5.98
CA THR A 30 -7.15 -1.15 6.78
C THR A 30 -8.53 -0.56 6.49
N GLY A 31 -9.23 -0.08 7.53
CA GLY A 31 -10.57 0.50 7.43
C GLY A 31 -11.69 -0.45 7.87
N ALA A 32 -12.92 -0.19 7.42
CA ALA A 32 -14.13 -0.91 7.84
C ALA A 32 -14.26 -2.34 7.26
N GLY A 33 -13.51 -2.65 6.20
CA GLY A 33 -13.59 -3.92 5.46
C GLY A 33 -14.64 -3.95 4.35
N GLY A 34 -14.71 -5.08 3.62
CA GLY A 34 -15.60 -5.24 2.46
C GLY A 34 -15.02 -4.79 1.11
N GLY A 35 -13.71 -4.50 1.04
CA GLY A 35 -13.03 -3.89 -0.12
C GLY A 35 -12.38 -2.56 0.27
N GLY A 36 -11.44 -2.08 -0.53
CA GLY A 36 -10.67 -0.85 -0.25
C GLY A 36 -9.16 -1.09 -0.24
N CYS A 37 -8.45 -0.42 0.68
CA CYS A 37 -6.98 -0.44 0.74
C CYS A 37 -6.45 -1.53 1.68
N GLY A 38 -5.35 -2.16 1.28
CA GLY A 38 -4.50 -2.98 2.14
C GLY A 38 -3.16 -2.31 2.40
N ILE A 39 -2.58 -2.56 3.58
CA ILE A 39 -1.20 -2.16 3.88
C ILE A 39 -0.33 -3.40 3.89
N THR A 40 0.82 -3.32 3.22
CA THR A 40 1.88 -4.32 3.23
C THR A 40 3.09 -3.76 3.94
N LEU A 41 3.58 -4.44 4.98
CA LEU A 41 4.76 -4.01 5.71
C LEU A 41 6.03 -4.44 4.96
N LEU A 42 6.86 -3.47 4.58
CA LEU A 42 8.20 -3.70 4.06
C LEU A 42 9.18 -3.67 5.23
N ARG A 43 9.87 -4.80 5.47
CA ARG A 43 10.87 -4.88 6.54
C ARG A 43 12.21 -4.31 6.02
N PRO A 44 13.11 -3.84 6.89
CA PRO A 44 14.39 -3.28 6.46
C PRO A 44 15.27 -4.24 5.64
N ASP A 45 15.07 -5.55 5.80
CA ASP A 45 15.76 -6.62 5.08
C ASP A 45 15.00 -7.11 3.83
N THR A 46 13.86 -6.49 3.50
CA THR A 46 13.11 -6.83 2.30
C THR A 46 13.90 -6.40 1.06
N SER A 47 14.12 -7.36 0.15
CA SER A 47 14.80 -7.10 -1.12
C SER A 47 13.96 -6.15 -2.00
N PRO A 48 14.55 -5.08 -2.57
CA PRO A 48 13.85 -4.20 -3.51
C PRO A 48 13.22 -4.94 -4.69
N LEU A 49 13.86 -6.03 -5.15
CA LEU A 49 13.33 -6.87 -6.23
C LEU A 49 12.03 -7.58 -5.83
N ALA A 50 11.91 -8.00 -4.57
CA ALA A 50 10.68 -8.61 -4.06
C ALA A 50 9.54 -7.58 -3.96
N VAL A 51 9.86 -6.34 -3.58
CA VAL A 51 8.89 -5.23 -3.55
C VAL A 51 8.34 -4.93 -4.94
N GLU A 52 9.22 -4.79 -5.93
CA GLU A 52 8.82 -4.50 -7.30
C GLU A 52 8.05 -5.66 -7.94
N ALA A 53 8.45 -6.91 -7.67
CA ALA A 53 7.71 -8.09 -8.11
C ALA A 53 6.30 -8.14 -7.49
N ALA A 54 6.18 -7.87 -6.19
CA ALA A 54 4.88 -7.81 -5.51
C ALA A 54 3.98 -6.70 -6.09
N LYS A 55 4.52 -5.50 -6.34
CA LYS A 55 3.78 -4.39 -6.94
C LYS A 55 3.26 -4.76 -8.34
N ARG A 56 4.11 -5.35 -9.18
CA ARG A 56 3.69 -5.82 -10.51
C ARG A 56 2.56 -6.84 -10.43
N ASP A 57 2.69 -7.84 -9.57
CA ASP A 57 1.73 -8.93 -9.48
C ASP A 57 0.39 -8.44 -8.89
N LEU A 58 0.43 -7.47 -7.97
CA LEU A 58 -0.76 -6.77 -7.48
C LEU A 58 -1.42 -5.91 -8.56
N CYS A 59 -0.65 -5.15 -9.34
CA CYS A 59 -1.17 -4.39 -10.49
C CYS A 59 -1.81 -5.31 -11.54
N ALA A 60 -1.23 -6.48 -11.80
CA ALA A 60 -1.82 -7.49 -12.70
C ALA A 60 -3.14 -8.06 -12.17
N CYS A 61 -3.38 -8.00 -10.86
CA CYS A 61 -4.67 -8.33 -10.24
C CYS A 61 -5.68 -7.18 -10.27
N GLY A 62 -5.32 -6.02 -10.83
CA GLY A 62 -6.16 -4.83 -10.92
C GLY A 62 -6.09 -3.90 -9.71
N PHE A 63 -5.09 -4.06 -8.84
CA PHE A 63 -4.86 -3.15 -7.71
C PHE A 63 -4.00 -1.96 -8.12
N GLU A 64 -4.25 -0.82 -7.49
CA GLU A 64 -3.32 0.31 -7.51
C GLU A 64 -2.39 0.23 -6.31
N CYS A 65 -1.08 0.39 -6.54
CA CYS A 65 -0.05 0.17 -5.54
C CYS A 65 0.81 1.41 -5.35
N TRP A 66 0.95 1.86 -4.10
CA TRP A 66 1.86 2.92 -3.71
C TRP A 66 2.80 2.43 -2.62
N GLU A 67 4.05 2.83 -2.73
CA GLU A 67 5.05 2.65 -1.69
C GLU A 67 5.17 3.95 -0.91
N THR A 68 5.03 3.89 0.41
CA THR A 68 5.03 5.06 1.27
C THR A 68 5.53 4.73 2.67
N ASN A 69 5.87 5.76 3.43
CA ASN A 69 6.29 5.65 4.83
C ASN A 69 5.11 5.91 5.76
N ILE A 70 4.95 5.08 6.79
CA ILE A 70 3.94 5.26 7.83
C ILE A 70 4.56 6.02 9.01
N GLY A 71 3.78 6.88 9.67
CA GLY A 71 4.26 7.68 10.80
C GLY A 71 4.98 8.96 10.39
N ALA A 72 4.67 9.48 9.20
CA ALA A 72 5.16 10.78 8.74
C ALA A 72 4.67 11.93 9.67
N PRO A 73 5.35 13.08 9.66
CA PRO A 73 4.87 14.28 10.36
C PRO A 73 3.43 14.63 9.98
N GLY A 74 2.68 15.20 10.93
CA GLY A 74 1.33 15.70 10.70
C GLY A 74 1.34 17.02 9.93
N VAL A 75 0.60 18.01 10.42
CA VAL A 75 0.55 19.34 9.79
C VAL A 75 1.94 19.99 9.82
N THR A 76 2.40 20.43 8.65
CA THR A 76 3.73 21.03 8.43
C THR A 76 3.62 22.21 7.46
N LEU A 77 4.51 23.20 7.62
CA LEU A 77 4.62 24.33 6.70
C LEU A 77 5.82 24.09 5.77
N HIS A 78 5.58 24.14 4.46
CA HIS A 78 6.62 23.97 3.45
C HIS A 78 6.87 25.27 2.69
N SER A 79 8.13 25.59 2.46
CA SER A 79 8.51 26.61 1.48
C SER A 79 8.38 26.04 0.06
N SER A 80 8.16 26.90 -0.94
CA SER A 80 8.01 26.44 -2.33
C SER A 80 9.23 25.68 -2.85
N SER A 81 10.43 26.02 -2.38
CA SER A 81 11.68 25.32 -2.73
C SER A 81 11.80 23.92 -2.12
N SER A 82 10.96 23.57 -1.15
CA SER A 82 10.93 22.25 -0.51
C SER A 82 9.89 21.31 -1.12
N LEU A 83 9.06 21.78 -2.07
CA LEU A 83 8.06 20.97 -2.74
C LEU A 83 8.68 20.22 -3.92
N ASN A 84 8.17 19.02 -4.19
CA ASN A 84 8.52 18.33 -5.43
C ASN A 84 7.89 19.04 -6.64
N ALA A 85 8.45 18.80 -7.83
CA ALA A 85 8.04 19.49 -9.05
C ALA A 85 6.56 19.23 -9.41
N GLU A 86 6.05 18.03 -9.16
CA GLU A 86 4.67 17.63 -9.45
C GLU A 86 3.67 18.43 -8.60
N VAL A 87 3.93 18.53 -7.29
CA VAL A 87 3.11 19.29 -6.34
C VAL A 87 3.20 20.78 -6.63
N LEU A 88 4.40 21.30 -6.89
CA LEU A 88 4.59 22.72 -7.23
C LEU A 88 3.79 23.10 -8.49
N HIS A 89 3.85 22.25 -9.52
CA HIS A 89 3.10 22.45 -10.76
C HIS A 89 1.59 22.41 -10.53
N ALA A 90 1.09 21.45 -9.75
CA ALA A 90 -0.34 21.34 -9.44
C ALA A 90 -0.86 22.58 -8.69
N LEU A 91 -0.10 23.10 -7.73
CA LEU A 91 -0.45 24.31 -6.97
C LEU A 91 -0.34 25.60 -7.79
N SER A 92 0.54 25.64 -8.80
CA SER A 92 0.64 26.82 -9.68
C SER A 92 -0.54 26.98 -10.64
N LYS A 93 -1.36 25.94 -10.77
CA LYS A 93 -2.53 25.89 -11.67
C LYS A 93 -3.87 26.17 -10.96
N SER A 94 -3.87 26.27 -9.63
CA SER A 94 -5.04 26.63 -8.82
C SER A 94 -5.11 28.13 -8.60
#